data_AF-A0A090RUP0-F1
#
_entry.id   AF-A0A090RUP0-F1
#
_cell.length_a   1.000
_cell.length_b   1.000
_cell.length_c   1.000
_cell.angle_alpha   90.00
_cell.angle_beta   90.00
_cell.angle_gamma   90.00
#
_symmetry.space_group_name_H-M   'P 1'
#
loop_
_entity.id
_entity.type
_entity.pdbx_description
1 polymer ?
#
loop_
_entity_poly.entity_id
_entity_poly.type
_entity_poly.pdbx_seq_one_letter_code
_entity_poly.pdbx_strand_id
1 'polypeptide(L)'
;MAIAMNKAGGYDNRHPRTQQAGLTGFGARALAAHQNAFESLIVFAPAVIVALVTDSTSATIQYLALTHVGARVVYHVLYLLDIDKLRSLSWTVAIGCSFAIIWHSMPM
;
A
#
# COMPACT_ATOMS: atom_id res chain seq x y z
N MET A 1 0.61 12.05 -8.14
CA MET A 1 1.63 11.79 -9.19
C MET A 1 1.24 12.43 -10.52
N ALA A 2 0.15 11.97 -11.14
CA ALA A 2 -0.48 12.54 -12.34
C ALA A 2 -0.47 14.08 -12.41
N ILE A 3 -1.02 14.72 -11.36
CA ILE A 3 -1.05 16.19 -11.22
C ILE A 3 0.36 16.80 -11.24
N ALA A 4 1.34 16.16 -10.62
CA ALA A 4 2.72 16.63 -10.57
C ALA A 4 3.43 16.49 -11.92
N MET A 5 3.17 15.40 -12.66
CA MET A 5 3.66 15.22 -14.04
C MET A 5 3.11 16.32 -14.95
N ASN A 6 1.81 16.61 -14.88
CA ASN A 6 1.21 17.68 -15.66
C ASN A 6 1.81 19.05 -15.32
N LYS A 7 2.05 19.36 -14.05
CA LYS A 7 2.72 20.59 -13.61
C LYS A 7 4.18 20.70 -14.05
N ALA A 8 4.85 19.58 -14.32
CA ALA A 8 6.24 19.52 -14.79
C ALA A 8 6.40 19.70 -16.32
N GLY A 9 5.37 20.23 -17.01
CA GLY A 9 5.41 20.50 -18.46
C GLY A 9 4.47 19.64 -19.31
N GLY A 10 3.41 19.07 -18.72
CA GLY A 10 2.47 18.18 -19.42
C GLY A 10 2.82 16.70 -19.27
N TYR A 11 1.97 15.79 -19.75
CA TYR A 11 2.25 14.35 -19.70
C TYR A 11 3.12 13.91 -20.88
N ASP A 12 4.25 13.29 -20.59
CA ASP A 12 5.04 12.57 -21.60
C ASP A 12 4.60 11.10 -21.64
N ASN A 13 3.68 10.78 -22.55
CA ASN A 13 3.24 9.41 -22.79
C ASN A 13 4.26 8.55 -23.56
N ARG A 14 5.29 9.17 -24.18
CA ARG A 14 6.35 8.43 -24.86
C ARG A 14 7.38 7.90 -23.86
N HIS A 15 7.70 8.67 -22.82
CA HIS A 15 8.66 8.27 -21.78
C HIS A 15 8.15 8.50 -20.34
N PRO A 16 7.01 7.89 -19.96
CA PRO A 16 6.35 8.19 -18.69
C PRO A 16 7.21 7.84 -17.46
N ARG A 17 8.02 6.78 -17.52
CA ARG A 17 8.89 6.37 -16.41
C ARG A 17 10.03 7.35 -16.16
N THR A 18 10.64 7.86 -17.24
CA THR A 18 11.69 8.88 -17.15
C THR A 18 11.11 10.17 -16.57
N GLN A 19 9.91 10.57 -16.99
CA GLN A 19 9.22 11.72 -16.43
C GLN A 19 8.92 11.53 -14.93
N GLN A 20 8.42 10.37 -14.53
CA GLN A 20 8.13 10.04 -13.13
C GLN A 20 9.40 10.09 -12.26
N ALA A 21 10.51 9.55 -12.76
CA ALA A 21 11.79 9.54 -12.06
C ALA A 21 12.36 10.96 -11.84
N GLY A 22 12.03 11.91 -12.72
CA GLY A 22 12.42 13.32 -12.58
C GLY A 22 11.55 14.14 -11.63
N LEU A 23 10.47 13.57 -11.08
CA LEU A 23 9.60 14.30 -10.13
C LEU A 23 10.33 14.57 -8.82
N THR A 24 10.10 15.74 -8.24
CA THR A 24 10.62 16.15 -6.93
C THR A 24 9.48 16.49 -5.96
N GLY A 25 9.80 16.65 -4.67
CA GLY A 25 8.86 17.05 -3.62
C GLY A 25 7.61 16.16 -3.56
N PHE A 26 6.43 16.77 -3.66
CA PHE A 26 5.15 16.05 -3.66
C PHE A 26 5.04 14.98 -4.76
N GLY A 27 5.59 15.25 -5.96
CA GLY A 27 5.55 14.30 -7.07
C GLY A 27 6.37 13.04 -6.77
N ALA A 28 7.58 13.22 -6.24
CA ALA A 28 8.46 12.14 -5.78
C ALA A 28 7.78 11.30 -4.68
N ARG A 29 7.20 11.97 -3.68
CA ARG A 29 6.48 11.30 -2.59
C ARG A 29 5.30 10.48 -3.08
N ALA A 30 4.55 10.99 -4.07
CA ALA A 30 3.45 10.25 -4.66
C ALA A 30 3.91 9.01 -5.45
N LEU A 31 5.04 9.10 -6.16
CA LEU A 31 5.64 7.93 -6.84
C LEU A 31 6.10 6.88 -5.83
N ALA A 32 6.82 7.29 -4.79
CA ALA A 32 7.31 6.39 -3.77
C ALA A 32 6.16 5.73 -2.96
N ALA A 33 5.10 6.47 -2.65
CA ALA A 33 3.89 5.90 -2.04
C ALA A 33 3.24 4.82 -2.92
N HIS A 34 3.16 5.06 -4.25
CA HIS A 34 2.62 4.11 -5.21
C HIS A 34 3.46 2.83 -5.31
N GLN A 35 4.80 2.97 -5.33
CA GLN A 35 5.71 1.82 -5.32
C GLN A 35 5.54 0.99 -4.03
N ASN A 36 5.48 1.64 -2.87
CA ASN A 36 5.25 0.95 -1.60
C ASN A 36 3.87 0.25 -1.53
N ALA A 37 2.87 0.75 -2.27
CA ALA A 37 1.58 0.07 -2.39
C ALA A 37 1.73 -1.33 -3.01
N PHE A 38 2.57 -1.48 -4.04
CA PHE A 38 2.85 -2.78 -4.65
C PHE A 38 3.62 -3.70 -3.70
N GLU A 39 4.61 -3.18 -2.97
CA GLU A 39 5.33 -3.96 -1.95
C GLU A 39 4.37 -4.52 -0.88
N SER A 40 3.44 -3.69 -0.40
CA SER A 40 2.42 -4.13 0.55
C SER A 40 1.44 -5.14 -0.06
N LEU A 41 1.05 -4.95 -1.33
CA LEU A 41 0.15 -5.85 -2.03
C LEU A 41 0.75 -7.25 -2.21
N ILE A 42 2.06 -7.33 -2.48
CA ILE A 42 2.79 -8.60 -2.61
C ILE A 42 2.69 -9.44 -1.33
N VAL A 43 2.57 -8.81 -0.16
CA VAL A 43 2.38 -9.52 1.13
C VAL A 43 0.89 -9.80 1.40
N PHE A 44 0.02 -8.83 1.15
CA PHE A 44 -1.40 -8.93 1.48
C PHE A 44 -2.18 -9.88 0.56
N ALA A 45 -1.89 -9.89 -0.74
CA ALA A 45 -2.61 -10.74 -1.68
C ALA A 45 -2.45 -12.23 -1.37
N PRO A 46 -1.23 -12.77 -1.13
CA PRO A 46 -1.07 -14.14 -0.67
C PRO A 46 -1.77 -14.42 0.66
N ALA A 47 -1.74 -13.48 1.62
CA ALA A 47 -2.43 -13.66 2.90
C ALA A 47 -3.94 -13.89 2.72
N VAL A 48 -4.59 -13.07 1.90
CA VAL A 48 -6.01 -13.22 1.58
C VAL A 48 -6.27 -14.49 0.77
N ILE A 49 -5.41 -14.83 -0.18
CA ILE A 49 -5.53 -16.08 -0.96
C ILE A 49 -5.47 -17.28 -0.01
N VAL A 50 -4.53 -17.32 0.94
CA VAL A 50 -4.41 -18.40 1.94
C VAL A 50 -5.70 -18.52 2.76
N ALA A 51 -6.28 -17.40 3.21
CA ALA A 51 -7.55 -17.41 3.92
C ALA A 51 -8.70 -17.97 3.07
N LEU A 52 -8.77 -17.62 1.78
CA LEU A 52 -9.81 -18.10 0.88
C LEU A 52 -9.67 -19.59 0.55
N VAL A 53 -8.45 -20.07 0.26
CA VAL A 53 -8.24 -21.49 -0.11
C VAL A 53 -8.36 -22.45 1.08
N THR A 54 -8.19 -21.95 2.30
CA THR A 54 -8.41 -22.70 3.55
C THR A 54 -9.83 -22.56 4.09
N ASP A 55 -10.70 -21.84 3.38
CA ASP A 55 -12.06 -21.48 3.82
C ASP A 55 -12.11 -20.77 5.19
N SER A 56 -11.02 -20.11 5.56
CA SER A 56 -10.85 -19.36 6.80
C SER A 56 -11.46 -17.96 6.65
N THR A 57 -12.79 -17.86 6.60
CA THR A 57 -13.52 -16.61 6.33
C THR A 57 -14.15 -15.98 7.58
N SER A 58 -13.59 -16.24 8.76
CA SER A 58 -14.09 -15.73 10.04
C SER A 58 -14.19 -14.19 10.09
N ALA A 59 -15.06 -13.68 10.97
CA ALA A 59 -15.20 -12.23 11.18
C ALA A 59 -13.85 -11.57 11.54
N THR A 60 -13.00 -12.24 12.32
CA THR A 60 -11.66 -11.77 12.65
C THR A 60 -10.80 -11.53 11.41
N ILE A 61 -10.77 -12.48 10.48
CA ILE A 61 -10.00 -12.35 9.23
C ILE A 61 -10.55 -11.21 8.36
N GLN A 62 -11.88 -11.05 8.31
CA GLN A 62 -12.51 -9.94 7.60
C GLN A 62 -12.12 -8.58 8.21
N TYR A 63 -12.13 -8.45 9.53
CA TYR A 63 -11.70 -7.24 10.22
C TYR A 63 -10.20 -6.95 10.02
N LEU A 64 -9.34 -7.97 10.03
CA LEU A 64 -7.92 -7.81 9.72
C LEU A 64 -7.71 -7.33 8.28
N ALA A 65 -8.47 -7.86 7.31
CA ALA A 65 -8.41 -7.43 5.92
C ALA A 65 -8.88 -5.97 5.75
N LEU A 66 -9.99 -5.60 6.38
CA LEU A 66 -10.47 -4.21 6.41
C LEU A 66 -9.45 -3.26 7.06
N THR A 67 -8.84 -3.69 8.17
CA THR A 67 -7.82 -2.92 8.88
C THR A 67 -6.58 -2.71 8.01
N HIS A 68 -6.13 -3.75 7.29
CA HIS A 68 -5.04 -3.61 6.31
C HIS A 68 -5.38 -2.53 5.28
N VAL A 69 -6.53 -2.63 4.60
CA VAL A 69 -6.95 -1.67 3.58
C VAL A 69 -7.05 -0.25 4.13
N GLY A 70 -7.67 -0.07 5.30
CA GLY A 70 -7.76 1.22 5.98
C GLY A 70 -6.38 1.81 6.33
N ALA A 71 -5.50 1.00 6.89
CA ALA A 71 -4.12 1.38 7.19
C ALA A 71 -3.33 1.75 5.91
N ARG A 72 -3.63 1.13 4.76
CA ARG A 72 -3.03 1.54 3.49
C ARG A 72 -3.53 2.88 3.02
N VAL A 73 -4.82 3.19 3.14
CA VAL A 73 -5.35 4.54 2.81
C VAL A 73 -4.66 5.60 3.67
N VAL A 74 -4.59 5.37 4.98
CA VAL A 74 -3.91 6.27 5.92
C VAL A 74 -2.42 6.43 5.58
N TYR A 75 -1.71 5.33 5.29
CA TYR A 75 -0.30 5.35 4.89
C TYR A 75 -0.06 6.28 3.69
N HIS A 76 -0.89 6.21 2.64
CA HIS A 76 -0.73 7.05 1.45
C HIS A 76 -0.94 8.52 1.77
N VAL A 77 -1.95 8.87 2.56
CA VAL A 77 -2.20 10.26 2.98
C VAL A 77 -1.01 10.80 3.76
N LEU A 78 -0.51 10.04 4.75
CA LEU A 78 0.66 10.42 5.55
C LEU A 78 1.93 10.56 4.70
N TYR A 79 2.11 9.70 3.70
CA TYR A 79 3.24 9.80 2.78
C TYR A 79 3.20 11.10 1.97
N LEU A 80 2.03 11.48 1.46
CA LEU A 80 1.87 12.73 0.70
C LEU A 80 2.12 13.97 1.56
N LEU A 81 1.68 13.92 2.83
CA LEU A 81 1.87 14.96 3.85
C LEU A 81 3.27 14.98 4.48
N ASP A 82 4.13 14.01 4.17
CA ASP A 82 5.50 13.91 4.69
C ASP A 82 5.58 13.68 6.21
N ILE A 83 4.62 12.94 6.77
CA ILE A 83 4.57 12.60 8.22
C ILE A 83 5.15 11.20 8.42
N ASP A 84 6.43 11.14 8.78
CA ASP A 84 7.24 9.92 8.80
C ASP A 84 6.85 8.89 9.88
N LYS A 85 6.71 9.32 11.14
CA LYS A 85 6.47 8.40 12.27
C LYS A 85 5.13 7.68 12.18
N LEU A 86 4.06 8.43 11.89
CA LEU A 86 2.73 7.86 11.71
C LEU A 86 2.67 6.99 10.46
N ARG A 87 3.39 7.35 9.39
CA ARG A 87 3.50 6.54 8.18
C ARG A 87 4.09 5.17 8.51
N SER A 88 5.20 5.12 9.26
CA SER A 88 5.81 3.86 9.67
C SER A 88 4.88 3.02 10.54
N LEU A 89 4.17 3.64 11.49
CA LEU A 89 3.17 2.94 12.31
C LEU A 89 2.06 2.32 11.44
N SER A 90 1.50 3.10 10.52
CA SER A 90 0.46 2.64 9.59
C SER A 90 0.93 1.47 8.72
N TRP A 91 2.19 1.48 8.31
CA TRP A 91 2.81 0.37 7.59
C TRP A 91 2.91 -0.88 8.46
N THR A 92 3.40 -0.76 9.69
CA THR A 92 3.52 -1.90 10.62
C THR A 92 2.16 -2.52 10.90
N VAL A 93 1.12 -1.71 11.11
CA VAL A 93 -0.26 -2.21 11.30
C VAL A 93 -0.72 -3.00 10.08
N ALA A 94 -0.54 -2.45 8.87
CA ALA A 94 -0.97 -3.13 7.64
C ALA A 94 -0.26 -4.48 7.45
N ILE A 95 1.07 -4.50 7.59
CA ILE A 95 1.86 -5.74 7.43
C ILE A 95 1.55 -6.75 8.54
N GLY A 96 1.39 -6.29 9.79
CA GLY A 96 0.98 -7.13 10.91
C GLY A 96 -0.37 -7.80 10.67
N CYS A 97 -1.35 -7.09 10.09
CA CYS A 97 -2.64 -7.68 9.70
C CYS A 97 -2.47 -8.80 8.67
N SER A 98 -1.61 -8.62 7.66
CA SER A 98 -1.36 -9.67 6.65
C SER A 98 -0.80 -10.94 7.28
N PHE A 99 0.17 -10.82 8.19
CA PHE A 99 0.71 -11.98 8.90
C PHE A 99 -0.31 -12.62 9.85
N ALA A 100 -1.13 -11.81 10.53
CA ALA A 100 -2.18 -12.32 11.38
C ALA A 100 -3.25 -13.11 10.59
N ILE A 101 -3.61 -12.66 9.38
CA ILE A 101 -4.50 -13.41 8.48
C ILE A 101 -3.90 -14.78 8.16
N ILE A 102 -2.63 -14.83 7.77
CA ILE A 102 -1.95 -16.10 7.46
C ILE A 102 -1.99 -17.01 8.70
N TRP A 103 -1.61 -16.49 9.87
CA TRP A 103 -1.61 -17.23 11.12
C TRP A 103 -2.98 -17.82 11.46
N HIS A 104 -4.05 -17.03 11.33
CA HIS A 104 -5.42 -17.48 11.59
C HIS A 104 -5.96 -18.47 10.54
N SER A 105 -5.32 -18.55 9.37
CA SER A 105 -5.73 -19.45 8.29
C SER A 105 -5.02 -20.79 8.33
N MET A 106 -4.00 -20.94 9.19
CA MET A 106 -3.29 -22.21 9.34
C MET A 106 -4.12 -23.20 10.17
N PRO A 107 -4.29 -24.45 9.71
CA PRO A 107 -4.90 -25.47 10.53
C PRO A 107 -3.93 -25.79 11.68
N MET A 108 -4.34 -25.49 12.91
CA MET A 108 -3.69 -25.98 14.14
C MET A 108 -4.37 -27.26 14.62
#